data_AF-A0A4Q8USD1-F1
#
_entry.id   AF-A0A4Q8USD1-F1
#
_cell.length_a   1.000
_cell.length_b   1.000
_cell.length_c   1.000
_cell.angle_alpha   90.00
_cell.angle_beta   90.00
_cell.angle_gamma   90.00
#
_symmetry.space_group_name_H-M   'P 1'
#
loop_
_entity.id
_entity.type
_entity.pdbx_description
1 polymer ?
#
loop_
_entity_poly.entity_id
_entity_poly.type
_entity_poly.pdbx_seq_one_letter_code
_entity_poly.pdbx_strand_id
1 'polypeptide(L)'
;MAADPLRLGREAFRRQEWANAHALLMDADRQSSLVPEDLELVADAAYLMGHDDEAARVLARGYRAHLEHSDSSGAARSAAWLALHFLLGGEETLANAWLQRARRALPADLDCVEQGLLLVPAGLESAAQGDAVGATVSFGAALEIGNRFGHQDLAALARTGLSESLIAMGDTGQAMPLLDEVFVSVRANELSAVTAGIVYCAVIEACMDAFDLSRAQQWTAAFTRWCGAQPDMVPYQGNCQIHRARILQFQGAWPDAFDAAQDAYRRLCEPTTQPGVGAALYQLAELHRLRGQFTKARDTYLEASRWVRDPQPGLALLLLMQGRTTAAVAAIRRSLAETSSPSERSRLLGGAVEIMLASSDLSGARAAAEELRARAGALGSQWLEAETAQSEGALLLAEQEYAAALAAACRAWAAWQQLDAPYESARTRVLMGRAYRALGDSHSAELEFDAARWAFLHLGAVPDAAIVEALSNRQQAIRANPLTARETQVLLLVASGKSNREIAAELFLSEKTVAHHASNIFTKLDLTSRAAATAYAYKHGLISRG
;
A
#
# COMPACT_ATOMS: atom_id res chain seq x y z
N MET A 1 -18.03 33.47 -42.67
CA MET A 1 -17.49 34.04 -41.42
C MET A 1 -16.52 33.03 -40.85
N ALA A 2 -15.25 33.38 -40.70
CA ALA A 2 -14.32 32.54 -39.96
C ALA A 2 -14.85 32.42 -38.51
N ALA A 3 -14.82 31.21 -37.94
CA ALA A 3 -15.28 31.01 -36.58
C ALA A 3 -14.34 31.72 -35.61
N ASP A 4 -14.89 32.48 -34.66
CA ASP A 4 -14.14 33.19 -33.61
C ASP A 4 -13.39 32.17 -32.72
N PRO A 5 -12.04 32.13 -32.78
CA PRO A 5 -11.25 31.17 -32.02
C PRO A 5 -11.45 31.31 -30.50
N LEU A 6 -11.69 32.52 -30.00
CA LEU A 6 -11.90 32.76 -28.57
C LEU A 6 -13.20 32.09 -28.08
N ARG A 7 -14.29 32.31 -28.80
CA ARG A 7 -15.59 31.69 -28.47
C ARG A 7 -15.51 30.16 -28.55
N LEU A 8 -14.86 29.63 -29.58
CA LEU A 8 -14.67 28.18 -29.74
C LEU A 8 -13.77 27.61 -28.65
N GLY A 9 -12.70 28.30 -28.26
CA GLY A 9 -11.79 27.89 -27.19
C GLY A 9 -12.50 27.80 -25.85
N ARG A 10 -13.31 28.80 -25.48
CA ARG A 10 -14.16 28.77 -24.27
C ARG A 10 -15.20 27.65 -24.30
N GLU A 11 -15.73 27.32 -25.46
CA GLU A 11 -16.68 26.22 -25.63
C GLU A 11 -16.01 24.85 -25.48
N ALA A 12 -14.84 24.68 -26.10
CA ALA A 12 -14.00 23.49 -25.95
C ALA A 12 -13.56 23.28 -24.48
N PHE A 13 -13.19 24.37 -23.78
CA PHE A 13 -12.84 24.31 -22.35
C PHE A 13 -13.99 23.78 -21.49
N ARG A 14 -15.22 24.29 -21.70
CA ARG A 14 -16.42 23.82 -20.99
C ARG A 14 -16.77 22.36 -21.29
N ARG A 15 -16.37 21.85 -22.45
CA ARG A 15 -16.52 20.44 -22.84
C ARG A 15 -15.34 19.58 -22.40
N GLN A 16 -14.36 20.15 -21.70
CA GLN A 16 -13.16 19.45 -21.23
C GLN A 16 -12.30 18.88 -22.37
N GLU A 17 -12.35 19.51 -23.54
CA GLU A 17 -11.50 19.21 -24.70
C GLU A 17 -10.19 19.99 -24.57
N TRP A 18 -9.34 19.64 -23.60
CA TRP A 18 -8.23 20.48 -23.14
C TRP A 18 -7.24 20.88 -24.23
N ALA A 19 -6.85 19.94 -25.12
CA ALA A 19 -5.91 20.24 -26.20
C ALA A 19 -6.54 21.17 -27.25
N ASN A 20 -7.81 20.97 -27.57
CA ASN A 20 -8.55 21.82 -28.49
C ASN A 20 -8.76 23.24 -27.90
N ALA A 21 -9.15 23.30 -26.63
CA ALA A 21 -9.34 24.55 -25.89
C ALA A 21 -8.03 25.35 -25.84
N HIS A 22 -6.93 24.71 -25.45
CA HIS A 22 -5.61 25.32 -25.42
C HIS A 22 -5.19 25.86 -26.79
N ALA A 23 -5.29 25.04 -27.85
CA ALA A 23 -4.90 25.45 -29.19
C ALA A 23 -5.71 26.67 -29.70
N LEU A 24 -7.03 26.66 -29.49
CA LEU A 24 -7.93 27.73 -29.92
C LEU A 24 -7.71 29.03 -29.13
N LEU A 25 -7.54 28.94 -27.81
CA LEU A 25 -7.27 30.10 -26.97
C LEU A 25 -5.88 30.69 -27.26
N MET A 26 -4.86 29.85 -27.49
CA MET A 26 -3.54 30.31 -27.92
C MET A 26 -3.53 30.92 -29.33
N ASP A 27 -4.43 30.49 -30.23
CA ASP A 27 -4.64 31.16 -31.51
C ASP A 27 -5.31 32.53 -31.33
N ALA A 28 -6.32 32.62 -30.46
CA ALA A 28 -6.95 33.89 -30.11
C ALA A 28 -5.92 34.87 -29.52
N ASP A 29 -5.08 34.42 -28.58
CA ASP A 29 -4.03 35.23 -27.94
C ASP A 29 -3.00 35.78 -28.94
N ARG A 30 -2.68 35.01 -29.99
CA ARG A 30 -1.79 35.46 -31.07
C ARG A 30 -2.43 36.54 -31.95
N GLN A 31 -3.75 36.54 -32.09
CA GLN A 31 -4.48 37.53 -32.88
C GLN A 31 -4.73 38.82 -32.08
N SER A 32 -5.06 38.69 -30.79
CA SER A 32 -5.27 39.79 -29.87
C SER A 32 -4.96 39.32 -28.46
N SER A 33 -4.25 40.13 -27.68
CA SER A 33 -3.90 39.79 -26.30
C SER A 33 -5.17 39.44 -25.52
N LEU A 34 -5.17 38.26 -24.90
CA LEU A 34 -6.30 37.82 -24.09
C LEU A 34 -6.47 38.68 -22.84
N VAL A 35 -7.72 38.77 -22.38
CA VAL A 35 -8.04 39.32 -21.06
C VAL A 35 -7.59 38.34 -19.97
N PRO A 36 -7.34 38.81 -18.73
CA PRO A 36 -6.81 37.97 -17.66
C PRO A 36 -7.62 36.69 -17.41
N GLU A 37 -8.95 36.73 -17.50
CA GLU A 37 -9.81 35.57 -17.27
C GLU A 37 -9.62 34.47 -18.32
N ASP A 38 -9.34 34.83 -19.57
CA ASP A 38 -9.06 33.86 -20.63
C ASP A 38 -7.64 33.30 -20.53
N LEU A 39 -6.70 34.08 -19.97
CA LEU A 39 -5.36 33.59 -19.64
C LEU A 39 -5.42 32.51 -18.55
N GLU A 40 -6.32 32.65 -17.57
CA GLU A 40 -6.56 31.62 -16.55
C GLU A 40 -7.02 30.31 -17.23
N LEU A 41 -7.95 30.36 -18.20
CA LEU A 41 -8.39 29.17 -18.95
C LEU A 41 -7.26 28.49 -19.74
N VAL A 42 -6.37 29.28 -20.36
CA VAL A 42 -5.19 28.74 -21.08
C VAL A 42 -4.26 28.03 -20.10
N ALA A 43 -4.02 28.64 -18.93
CA ALA A 43 -3.15 28.07 -17.92
C ALA A 43 -3.71 26.77 -17.34
N ASP A 44 -5.02 26.72 -17.05
CA ASP A 44 -5.69 25.52 -16.57
C ASP A 44 -5.62 24.39 -17.60
N ALA A 45 -5.91 24.69 -18.87
CA ALA A 45 -5.82 23.69 -19.94
C ALA A 45 -4.37 23.16 -20.10
N ALA A 46 -3.38 24.05 -20.05
CA ALA A 46 -1.97 23.66 -20.08
C ALA A 46 -1.60 22.77 -18.87
N TYR A 47 -2.04 23.11 -17.66
CA TYR A 47 -1.79 22.33 -16.45
C TYR A 47 -2.41 20.93 -16.53
N LEU A 48 -3.67 20.84 -16.99
CA LEU A 48 -4.39 19.56 -17.13
C LEU A 48 -3.75 18.64 -18.19
N MET A 49 -3.08 19.21 -19.18
CA MET A 49 -2.27 18.47 -20.17
C MET A 49 -0.85 18.15 -19.68
N GLY A 50 -0.46 18.57 -18.48
CA GLY A 50 0.88 18.36 -17.92
C GLY A 50 1.96 19.28 -18.50
N HIS A 51 1.58 20.44 -19.02
CA HIS A 51 2.51 21.48 -19.48
C HIS A 51 2.77 22.52 -18.38
N ASP A 52 3.32 22.08 -17.24
CA ASP A 52 3.45 22.89 -16.02
C ASP A 52 4.21 24.22 -16.22
N ASP A 53 5.33 24.18 -16.96
CA ASP A 53 6.12 25.37 -17.30
C ASP A 53 5.35 26.38 -18.15
N GLU A 54 4.46 25.90 -19.03
CA GLU A 54 3.59 26.76 -19.82
C GLU A 54 2.48 27.36 -18.95
N ALA A 55 1.80 26.51 -18.17
CA ALA A 55 0.77 26.95 -17.24
C ALA A 55 1.30 28.05 -16.30
N ALA A 56 2.48 27.85 -15.71
CA ALA A 56 3.12 28.82 -14.83
C ALA A 56 3.47 30.14 -15.55
N ARG A 57 3.99 30.07 -16.79
CA ARG A 57 4.28 31.28 -17.59
C ARG A 57 3.02 32.06 -17.93
N VAL A 58 1.93 31.37 -18.30
CA VAL A 58 0.65 31.99 -18.65
C VAL A 58 -0.02 32.61 -17.43
N LEU A 59 -0.08 31.91 -16.30
CA LEU A 59 -0.57 32.45 -15.02
C LEU A 59 0.25 33.68 -14.57
N ALA A 60 1.57 33.66 -14.74
CA ALA A 60 2.43 34.81 -14.42
C ALA A 60 2.16 36.02 -15.33
N ARG A 61 1.70 35.79 -16.57
CA ARG A 61 1.20 36.84 -17.47
C ARG A 61 -0.17 37.34 -17.01
N GLY A 62 -1.07 36.45 -16.62
CA GLY A 62 -2.37 36.79 -16.02
C GLY A 62 -2.23 37.68 -14.78
N TYR A 63 -1.31 37.34 -13.87
CA TYR A 63 -0.96 38.17 -12.71
C TYR A 63 -0.61 39.62 -13.10
N ARG A 64 0.25 39.80 -14.10
CA ARG A 64 0.64 41.15 -14.57
C ARG A 64 -0.52 41.87 -15.22
N ALA A 65 -1.30 41.19 -16.05
CA ALA A 65 -2.45 41.76 -16.72
C ALA A 65 -3.51 42.24 -15.70
N HIS A 66 -3.78 41.47 -14.64
CA HIS A 66 -4.65 41.88 -13.54
C HIS A 66 -4.16 43.16 -12.84
N LEU A 67 -2.85 43.25 -12.56
CA LEU A 67 -2.27 44.48 -11.99
C LEU A 67 -2.40 45.70 -12.92
N GLU A 68 -2.20 45.51 -14.22
CA GLU A 68 -2.37 46.57 -15.23
C GLU A 68 -3.83 47.08 -15.27
N HIS A 69 -4.80 46.21 -15.00
CA HIS A 69 -6.22 46.54 -14.90
C HIS A 69 -6.67 46.97 -13.49
N SER A 70 -5.73 47.10 -12.54
CA SER A 70 -6.01 47.42 -11.13
C SER A 70 -6.93 46.40 -10.42
N ASP A 71 -6.94 45.15 -10.87
CA ASP A 71 -7.62 44.03 -10.19
C ASP A 71 -6.66 43.35 -9.20
N SER A 72 -6.67 43.84 -7.96
CA SER A 72 -5.91 43.25 -6.85
C SER A 72 -6.32 41.81 -6.52
N SER A 73 -7.62 41.49 -6.62
CA SER A 73 -8.12 40.15 -6.31
C SER A 73 -7.68 39.15 -7.38
N GLY A 74 -7.87 39.46 -8.66
CA GLY A 74 -7.40 38.62 -9.76
C GLY A 74 -5.88 38.39 -9.74
N ALA A 75 -5.11 39.44 -9.44
CA ALA A 75 -3.67 39.33 -9.28
C ALA A 75 -3.30 38.41 -8.09
N ALA A 76 -3.92 38.60 -6.92
CA ALA A 76 -3.68 37.74 -5.77
C ALA A 76 -4.05 36.27 -6.06
N ARG A 77 -5.17 36.02 -6.73
CA ARG A 77 -5.62 34.68 -7.14
C ARG A 77 -4.62 34.01 -8.07
N SER A 78 -4.20 34.69 -9.13
CA SER A 78 -3.19 34.18 -10.08
C SER A 78 -1.88 33.82 -9.37
N ALA A 79 -1.41 34.68 -8.46
CA ALA A 79 -0.19 34.43 -7.69
C ALA A 79 -0.36 33.31 -6.64
N ALA A 80 -1.55 33.13 -6.07
CA ALA A 80 -1.85 32.03 -5.15
C ALA A 80 -1.82 30.67 -5.85
N TRP A 81 -2.43 30.57 -7.03
CA TRP A 81 -2.39 29.36 -7.86
C TRP A 81 -0.97 29.02 -8.32
N LEU A 82 -0.18 30.02 -8.72
CA LEU A 82 1.25 29.81 -8.99
C LEU A 82 2.00 29.26 -7.79
N ALA A 83 1.78 29.85 -6.61
CA ALA A 83 2.41 29.38 -5.38
C ALA A 83 2.05 27.92 -5.09
N LEU A 84 0.77 27.55 -5.25
CA LEU A 84 0.29 26.19 -5.07
C LEU A 84 0.90 25.21 -6.08
N HIS A 85 0.92 25.55 -7.37
CA HIS A 85 1.51 24.69 -8.41
C HIS A 85 3.00 24.44 -8.17
N PHE A 86 3.77 25.48 -7.84
CA PHE A 86 5.19 25.32 -7.50
C PHE A 86 5.40 24.50 -6.23
N LEU A 87 4.54 24.66 -5.22
CA LEU A 87 4.62 23.88 -3.99
C LEU A 87 4.36 22.39 -4.25
N LEU A 88 3.32 22.06 -5.02
CA LEU A 88 3.01 20.69 -5.43
C LEU A 88 4.09 20.08 -6.34
N GLY A 89 4.79 20.91 -7.12
CA GLY A 89 5.96 20.52 -7.91
C GLY A 89 7.27 20.39 -7.13
N GLY A 90 7.28 20.74 -5.84
CA GLY A 90 8.48 20.70 -4.98
C GLY A 90 9.43 21.90 -5.11
N GLU A 91 9.01 22.97 -5.77
CA GLU A 91 9.81 24.20 -5.96
C GLU A 91 9.55 25.24 -4.86
N GLU A 92 9.88 24.90 -3.62
CA GLU A 92 9.58 25.69 -2.40
C GLU A 92 9.99 27.17 -2.51
N THR A 93 11.17 27.45 -3.08
CA THR A 93 11.67 28.83 -3.21
C THR A 93 10.77 29.67 -4.12
N LEU A 94 10.30 29.09 -5.23
CA LEU A 94 9.42 29.76 -6.17
C LEU A 94 8.00 29.88 -5.60
N ALA A 95 7.51 28.83 -4.91
CA ALA A 95 6.25 28.86 -4.19
C ALA A 95 6.20 30.03 -3.19
N ASN A 96 7.23 30.15 -2.35
CA ASN A 96 7.33 31.22 -1.35
C ASN A 96 7.43 32.61 -1.96
N ALA A 97 8.18 32.77 -3.06
CA ALA A 97 8.28 34.04 -3.77
C ALA A 97 6.93 34.50 -4.36
N TRP A 98 6.15 33.58 -4.92
CA TRP A 98 4.82 33.86 -5.45
C TRP A 98 3.79 34.11 -4.35
N LEU A 99 3.83 33.37 -3.25
CA LEU A 99 2.97 33.61 -2.09
C LEU A 99 3.19 35.03 -1.53
N GLN A 100 4.43 35.48 -1.44
CA GLN A 100 4.74 36.86 -1.03
C GLN A 100 4.27 37.92 -2.04
N ARG A 101 4.22 37.61 -3.34
CA ARG A 101 3.61 38.51 -4.34
C ARG A 101 2.10 38.57 -4.16
N ALA A 102 1.45 37.43 -3.96
CA ALA A 102 0.02 37.32 -3.75
C ALA A 102 -0.42 38.14 -2.51
N ARG A 103 0.29 38.01 -1.38
CA ARG A 103 0.07 38.81 -0.16
C ARG A 103 0.27 40.32 -0.35
N ARG A 104 1.16 40.74 -1.26
CA ARG A 104 1.39 42.17 -1.56
C ARG A 104 0.34 42.75 -2.50
N ALA A 105 -0.20 41.94 -3.40
CA ALA A 105 -1.22 42.36 -4.35
C ALA A 105 -2.59 42.56 -3.67
N LEU A 106 -2.85 41.82 -2.58
CA LEU A 106 -4.12 41.83 -1.85
C LEU A 106 -4.08 42.79 -0.64
N PRO A 107 -4.96 43.81 -0.57
CA PRO A 107 -5.10 44.64 0.63
C PRO A 107 -5.55 43.80 1.84
N ALA A 108 -4.93 44.03 3.00
CA ALA A 108 -5.18 43.23 4.20
C ALA A 108 -6.60 43.40 4.78
N ASP A 109 -7.24 44.53 4.49
CA ASP A 109 -8.59 44.89 4.93
C ASP A 109 -9.69 44.47 3.95
N LEU A 110 -9.33 43.95 2.77
CA LEU A 110 -10.29 43.53 1.75
C LEU A 110 -10.91 42.17 2.10
N ASP A 111 -12.18 42.17 2.51
CA ASP A 111 -12.94 40.94 2.76
C ASP A 111 -13.28 40.21 1.44
N CYS A 112 -12.48 39.21 1.09
CA CYS A 112 -12.59 38.49 -0.18
C CYS A 112 -12.14 37.03 -0.05
N VAL A 113 -12.50 36.22 -1.05
CA VAL A 113 -12.18 34.79 -1.08
C VAL A 113 -10.68 34.53 -1.24
N GLU A 114 -9.96 35.43 -1.92
CA GLU A 114 -8.53 35.29 -2.15
C GLU A 114 -7.73 35.25 -0.85
N GLN A 115 -8.20 35.89 0.23
CA GLN A 115 -7.57 35.76 1.55
C GLN A 115 -7.48 34.29 1.99
N GLY A 116 -8.51 33.49 1.70
CA GLY A 116 -8.52 32.06 1.97
C GLY A 116 -7.59 31.26 1.06
N LEU A 117 -7.51 31.63 -0.23
CA LEU A 117 -6.58 30.98 -1.17
C LEU A 117 -5.11 31.14 -0.74
N LEU A 118 -4.74 32.26 -0.12
CA LEU A 118 -3.38 32.48 0.42
C LEU A 118 -3.06 31.61 1.64
N LEU A 119 -4.08 31.09 2.34
CA LEU A 119 -3.90 30.23 3.50
C LEU A 119 -3.61 28.77 3.12
N VAL A 120 -4.02 28.33 1.92
CA VAL A 120 -3.80 26.94 1.47
C VAL A 120 -2.30 26.62 1.33
N PRO A 121 -1.47 27.39 0.57
CA PRO A 121 -0.03 27.15 0.52
C PRO A 121 0.66 27.30 1.88
N ALA A 122 0.18 28.21 2.74
CA ALA A 122 0.73 28.39 4.08
C ALA A 122 0.46 27.17 4.98
N GLY A 123 -0.74 26.58 4.89
CA GLY A 123 -1.08 25.35 5.61
C GLY A 123 -0.24 24.16 5.14
N LEU A 124 -0.01 24.04 3.83
CA LEU A 124 0.87 23.02 3.25
C LEU A 124 2.33 23.20 3.70
N GLU A 125 2.82 24.44 3.78
CA GLU A 125 4.16 24.74 4.31
C GLU A 125 4.30 24.34 5.79
N SER A 126 3.31 24.68 6.64
CA SER A 126 3.28 24.22 8.04
C SER A 126 3.29 22.69 8.14
N ALA A 127 2.49 22.01 7.31
CA ALA A 127 2.45 20.55 7.29
C ALA A 127 3.81 19.94 6.88
N ALA A 128 4.46 20.50 5.85
CA ALA A 128 5.78 20.05 5.41
C ALA A 128 6.88 20.20 6.50
N GLN A 129 6.72 21.18 7.39
CA GLN A 129 7.60 21.39 8.55
C GLN A 129 7.26 20.52 9.76
N GLY A 130 6.22 19.66 9.65
CA GLY A 130 5.73 18.83 10.74
C GLY A 130 4.85 19.57 11.76
N ASP A 131 4.42 20.81 11.46
CA ASP A 131 3.50 21.59 12.30
C ASP A 131 2.04 21.33 11.89
N ALA A 132 1.53 20.16 12.28
CA ALA A 132 0.14 19.78 12.00
C ALA A 132 -0.88 20.71 12.68
N VAL A 133 -0.52 21.36 13.79
CA VAL A 133 -1.40 22.30 14.49
C VAL A 133 -1.49 23.62 13.71
N GLY A 134 -0.37 24.18 13.28
CA GLY A 134 -0.34 25.36 12.42
C GLY A 134 -1.04 25.14 11.08
N ALA A 135 -0.88 23.95 10.50
CA ALA A 135 -1.60 23.54 9.30
C ALA A 135 -3.13 23.52 9.53
N THR A 136 -3.59 22.90 10.63
CA THR A 136 -5.01 22.88 11.04
C THR A 136 -5.60 24.28 11.17
N VAL A 137 -4.86 25.23 11.77
CA VAL A 137 -5.30 26.63 11.90
C VAL A 137 -5.46 27.29 10.53
N SER A 138 -4.47 27.12 9.66
CA SER A 138 -4.49 27.73 8.32
C SER A 138 -5.62 27.17 7.46
N PHE A 139 -5.79 25.85 7.42
CA PHE A 139 -6.86 25.21 6.66
C PHE A 139 -8.25 25.45 7.27
N GLY A 140 -8.38 25.51 8.59
CA GLY A 140 -9.64 25.87 9.25
C GLY A 140 -10.11 27.27 8.84
N ALA A 141 -9.23 28.27 8.90
CA ALA A 141 -9.55 29.62 8.45
C ALA A 141 -9.84 29.70 6.94
N ALA A 142 -9.11 28.94 6.11
CA ALA A 142 -9.38 28.83 4.67
C ALA A 142 -10.78 28.25 4.41
N LEU A 143 -11.19 27.23 5.17
CA LEU A 143 -12.50 26.58 5.06
C LEU A 143 -13.63 27.53 5.47
N GLU A 144 -13.46 28.28 6.57
CA GLU A 144 -14.42 29.30 6.99
C GLU A 144 -14.66 30.35 5.90
N ILE A 145 -13.59 30.85 5.28
CA ILE A 145 -13.66 31.80 4.17
C ILE A 145 -14.36 31.15 2.96
N GLY A 146 -13.94 29.93 2.58
CA GLY A 146 -14.54 29.19 1.47
C GLY A 146 -16.04 29.00 1.63
N ASN A 147 -16.49 28.58 2.81
CA ASN A 147 -17.91 28.40 3.11
C ASN A 147 -18.67 29.73 3.11
N ARG A 148 -18.10 30.80 3.70
CA ARG A 148 -18.74 32.12 3.78
C ARG A 148 -18.97 32.74 2.40
N PHE A 149 -18.02 32.57 1.47
CA PHE A 149 -18.13 33.07 0.10
C PHE A 149 -18.76 32.06 -0.87
N GLY A 150 -19.11 30.84 -0.43
CA GLY A 150 -19.65 29.78 -1.27
C GLY A 150 -18.67 29.28 -2.35
N HIS A 151 -17.37 29.40 -2.11
CA HIS A 151 -16.33 29.05 -3.08
C HIS A 151 -15.87 27.60 -2.90
N GLN A 152 -16.39 26.70 -3.74
CA GLN A 152 -16.25 25.25 -3.58
C GLN A 152 -14.81 24.75 -3.68
N ASP A 153 -14.01 25.29 -4.61
CA ASP A 153 -12.61 24.85 -4.77
C ASP A 153 -11.77 25.09 -3.50
N LEU A 154 -11.79 26.32 -2.99
CA LEU A 154 -11.15 26.68 -1.72
C LEU A 154 -11.65 25.80 -0.56
N ALA A 155 -12.97 25.59 -0.46
CA ALA A 155 -13.52 24.77 0.60
C ALA A 155 -13.09 23.30 0.50
N ALA A 156 -12.94 22.76 -0.71
CA ALA A 156 -12.46 21.39 -0.93
C ALA A 156 -10.96 21.24 -0.61
N LEU A 157 -10.12 22.18 -1.07
CA LEU A 157 -8.69 22.22 -0.74
C LEU A 157 -8.48 22.31 0.78
N ALA A 158 -9.23 23.21 1.43
CA ALA A 158 -9.15 23.42 2.87
C ALA A 158 -9.61 22.20 3.68
N ARG A 159 -10.72 21.55 3.32
CA ARG A 159 -11.16 20.29 3.96
C ARG A 159 -10.12 19.18 3.83
N THR A 160 -9.50 19.07 2.66
CA THR A 160 -8.49 18.04 2.40
C THR A 160 -7.26 18.26 3.27
N GLY A 161 -6.70 19.47 3.28
CA GLY A 161 -5.54 19.79 4.13
C GLY A 161 -5.83 19.71 5.63
N LEU A 162 -7.05 20.08 6.06
CA LEU A 162 -7.51 19.90 7.44
C LEU A 162 -7.58 18.42 7.82
N SER A 163 -8.13 17.57 6.95
CA SER A 163 -8.16 16.13 7.15
C SER A 163 -6.76 15.53 7.28
N GLU A 164 -5.84 15.87 6.38
CA GLU A 164 -4.44 15.39 6.43
C GLU A 164 -3.76 15.81 7.74
N SER A 165 -3.99 17.05 8.18
CA SER A 165 -3.47 17.55 9.46
C SER A 165 -4.01 16.77 10.65
N LEU A 166 -5.31 16.44 10.64
CA LEU A 166 -5.94 15.60 11.68
C LEU A 166 -5.41 14.17 11.67
N ILE A 167 -5.19 13.57 10.50
CA ILE A 167 -4.59 12.22 10.36
C ILE A 167 -3.16 12.21 10.91
N ALA A 168 -2.37 13.24 10.62
CA ALA A 168 -1.02 13.38 11.17
C ALA A 168 -1.00 13.46 12.71
N MET A 169 -2.05 14.02 13.31
CA MET A 169 -2.27 14.06 14.77
C MET A 169 -2.92 12.78 15.33
N GLY A 170 -3.34 11.84 14.47
CA GLY A 170 -3.99 10.59 14.85
C GLY A 170 -5.50 10.67 15.07
N ASP A 171 -6.17 11.75 14.66
CA ASP A 171 -7.63 11.92 14.77
C ASP A 171 -8.34 11.56 13.47
N THR A 172 -8.38 10.27 13.14
CA THR A 172 -9.08 9.77 11.95
C THR A 172 -10.59 9.96 12.04
N GLY A 173 -11.15 9.96 13.25
CA GLY A 173 -12.59 10.11 13.48
C GLY A 173 -13.14 11.44 12.99
N GLN A 174 -12.40 12.53 13.20
CA GLN A 174 -12.76 13.85 12.67
C GLN A 174 -12.28 14.07 11.22
N ALA A 175 -11.18 13.42 10.82
CA ALA A 175 -10.63 13.58 9.48
C ALA A 175 -11.52 12.97 8.39
N MET A 176 -12.00 11.73 8.57
CA MET A 176 -12.68 11.00 7.50
C MET A 176 -13.98 11.65 7.00
N PRO A 177 -14.86 12.22 7.86
CA PRO A 177 -16.05 12.93 7.39
C PRO A 177 -15.74 14.13 6.48
N LEU A 178 -14.61 14.82 6.69
CA LEU A 178 -14.19 15.93 5.81
C LEU A 178 -13.90 15.41 4.40
N LEU A 179 -13.23 14.26 4.27
CA LEU A 179 -12.97 13.62 2.99
C LEU A 179 -14.27 13.14 2.31
N ASP A 180 -15.25 12.69 3.08
CA ASP A 180 -16.56 12.29 2.55
C ASP A 180 -17.31 13.48 1.92
N GLU A 181 -17.29 14.66 2.55
CA GLU A 181 -17.85 15.88 1.96
C GLU A 181 -17.14 16.26 0.65
N VAL A 182 -15.80 16.17 0.64
CA VAL A 182 -15.01 16.44 -0.55
C VAL A 182 -15.37 15.47 -1.69
N PHE A 183 -15.61 14.19 -1.38
CA PHE A 183 -16.08 13.22 -2.38
C PHE A 183 -17.41 13.65 -3.02
N VAL A 184 -18.34 14.16 -2.20
CA VAL A 184 -19.65 14.62 -2.68
C VAL A 184 -19.49 15.78 -3.66
N SER A 185 -18.68 16.80 -3.34
CA SER A 185 -18.46 17.94 -4.23
C SER A 185 -17.80 17.54 -5.55
N VAL A 186 -16.82 16.63 -5.49
CA VAL A 186 -16.20 16.06 -6.70
C VAL A 186 -17.24 15.32 -7.55
N ARG A 187 -18.08 14.48 -6.94
CA ARG A 187 -19.12 13.70 -7.64
C ARG A 187 -20.27 14.54 -8.18
N ALA A 188 -20.58 15.65 -7.53
CA ALA A 188 -21.56 16.63 -7.96
C ALA A 188 -21.02 17.56 -9.07
N ASN A 189 -19.74 17.41 -9.45
CA ASN A 189 -19.06 18.26 -10.44
C ASN A 189 -19.11 19.75 -10.05
N GLU A 190 -18.94 20.02 -8.75
CA GLU A 190 -18.95 21.36 -8.16
C GLU A 190 -17.57 22.03 -8.16
N LEU A 191 -16.51 21.25 -8.44
CA LEU A 191 -15.13 21.72 -8.43
C LEU A 191 -14.61 21.98 -9.84
N SER A 192 -13.66 22.91 -9.97
CA SER A 192 -12.86 23.04 -11.19
C SER A 192 -12.05 21.76 -11.45
N ALA A 193 -11.73 21.49 -12.72
CA ALA A 193 -10.99 20.30 -13.10
C ALA A 193 -9.58 20.25 -12.47
N VAL A 194 -8.93 21.41 -12.33
CA VAL A 194 -7.63 21.55 -11.64
C VAL A 194 -7.77 21.15 -10.17
N THR A 195 -8.74 21.73 -9.46
CA THR A 195 -8.94 21.42 -8.03
C THR A 195 -9.35 19.97 -7.81
N ALA A 196 -10.25 19.44 -8.65
CA ALA A 196 -10.65 18.04 -8.59
C ALA A 196 -9.42 17.12 -8.72
N GLY A 197 -8.53 17.38 -9.67
CA GLY A 197 -7.29 16.62 -9.85
C GLY A 197 -6.36 16.65 -8.62
N ILE A 198 -6.15 17.83 -8.03
CA ILE A 198 -5.33 18.01 -6.82
C ILE A 198 -5.93 17.22 -5.65
N VAL A 199 -7.22 17.43 -5.41
CA VAL A 199 -7.95 16.81 -4.31
C VAL A 199 -7.98 15.29 -4.45
N TYR A 200 -8.26 14.75 -5.64
CA TYR A 200 -8.25 13.29 -5.86
C TYR A 200 -6.94 12.65 -5.39
N CYS A 201 -5.81 13.27 -5.73
CA CYS A 201 -4.48 12.80 -5.34
C CYS A 201 -4.27 12.86 -3.83
N ALA A 202 -4.54 14.01 -3.22
CA ALA A 202 -4.37 14.25 -1.79
C ALA A 202 -5.27 13.35 -0.94
N VAL A 203 -6.54 13.15 -1.32
CA VAL A 203 -7.45 12.26 -0.59
C VAL A 203 -6.96 10.80 -0.63
N ILE A 204 -6.43 10.33 -1.77
CA ILE A 204 -5.86 8.97 -1.86
C ILE A 204 -4.67 8.83 -0.91
N GLU A 205 -3.78 9.82 -0.86
CA GLU A 205 -2.64 9.86 0.07
C GLU A 205 -3.11 9.82 1.53
N ALA A 206 -4.05 10.69 1.90
CA ALA A 206 -4.67 10.73 3.22
C ALA A 206 -5.28 9.38 3.64
N CYS A 207 -5.99 8.71 2.73
CA CYS A 207 -6.54 7.37 2.98
C CYS A 207 -5.42 6.34 3.24
N MET A 208 -4.32 6.41 2.49
CA MET A 208 -3.17 5.49 2.66
C MET A 208 -2.38 5.75 3.95
N ASP A 209 -2.40 6.98 4.47
CA ASP A 209 -1.84 7.34 5.78
C ASP A 209 -2.75 6.93 6.95
N ALA A 210 -4.06 7.02 6.75
CA ALA A 210 -5.07 6.54 7.70
C ALA A 210 -5.30 5.03 7.66
N PHE A 211 -4.64 4.30 6.74
CA PHE A 211 -4.85 2.87 6.50
C PHE A 211 -6.31 2.52 6.12
N ASP A 212 -6.99 3.40 5.37
CA ASP A 212 -8.31 3.16 4.80
C ASP A 212 -8.20 2.72 3.34
N LEU A 213 -7.82 1.45 3.13
CA LEU A 213 -7.59 0.88 1.81
C LEU A 213 -8.88 0.84 0.97
N SER A 214 -10.03 0.53 1.57
CA SER A 214 -11.32 0.46 0.86
C SER A 214 -11.69 1.82 0.27
N ARG A 215 -11.58 2.89 1.06
CA ARG A 215 -11.81 4.25 0.58
C ARG A 215 -10.79 4.63 -0.49
N ALA A 216 -9.51 4.34 -0.29
CA ALA A 216 -8.46 4.61 -1.28
C ALA A 216 -8.74 3.92 -2.64
N GLN A 217 -9.22 2.67 -2.63
CA GLN A 217 -9.63 1.93 -3.84
C GLN A 217 -10.83 2.59 -4.54
N GLN A 218 -11.86 2.98 -3.79
CA GLN A 218 -13.05 3.64 -4.33
C GLN A 218 -12.72 4.98 -4.98
N TRP A 219 -11.90 5.79 -4.32
CA TRP A 219 -11.40 7.06 -4.82
C TRP A 219 -10.52 6.88 -6.06
N THR A 220 -9.60 5.91 -6.04
CA THR A 220 -8.75 5.59 -7.20
C THR A 220 -9.58 5.16 -8.41
N ALA A 221 -10.61 4.34 -8.21
CA ALA A 221 -11.50 3.91 -9.29
C ALA A 221 -12.36 5.09 -9.81
N ALA A 222 -12.85 5.96 -8.93
CA ALA A 222 -13.58 7.16 -9.33
C ALA A 222 -12.70 8.12 -10.14
N PHE A 223 -11.48 8.36 -9.67
CA PHE A 223 -10.51 9.21 -10.35
C PHE A 223 -10.13 8.65 -11.72
N THR A 224 -9.87 7.34 -11.81
CA THR A 224 -9.57 6.67 -13.09
C THR A 224 -10.70 6.87 -14.11
N ARG A 225 -11.97 6.75 -13.69
CA ARG A 225 -13.12 6.99 -14.57
C ARG A 225 -13.23 8.47 -14.96
N TRP A 226 -13.00 9.38 -14.01
CA TRP A 226 -13.07 10.82 -14.26
C TRP A 226 -11.99 11.28 -15.25
N CYS A 227 -10.75 10.77 -15.13
CA CYS A 227 -9.70 11.00 -16.09
C CYS A 227 -9.99 10.34 -17.45
N GLY A 228 -10.51 9.11 -17.46
CA GLY A 228 -10.85 8.39 -18.69
C GLY A 228 -11.96 9.06 -19.51
N ALA A 229 -12.78 9.92 -18.89
CA ALA A 229 -13.76 10.74 -19.59
C ALA A 229 -13.15 11.98 -20.29
N GLN A 230 -11.86 12.28 -20.05
CA GLN A 230 -11.16 13.46 -20.51
C GLN A 230 -9.91 13.05 -21.32
N PRO A 231 -10.00 13.01 -22.66
CA PRO A 231 -8.97 12.39 -23.52
C PRO A 231 -7.58 13.02 -23.42
N ASP A 232 -7.53 14.34 -23.21
CA ASP A 232 -6.29 15.13 -23.22
C ASP A 232 -5.68 15.31 -21.83
N MET A 233 -6.40 14.88 -20.78
CA MET A 233 -5.92 15.03 -19.42
C MET A 233 -4.77 14.06 -19.18
N VAL A 234 -3.67 14.56 -18.60
CA VAL A 234 -2.60 13.70 -18.09
C VAL A 234 -2.93 13.35 -16.65
N PRO A 235 -3.45 12.15 -16.38
CA PRO A 235 -3.85 11.77 -15.03
C PRO A 235 -2.62 11.49 -14.18
N TYR A 236 -2.78 11.66 -12.87
CA TYR A 236 -1.79 11.29 -11.87
C TYR A 236 -0.39 11.89 -12.11
N GLN A 237 -0.27 13.22 -11.96
CA GLN A 237 1.02 13.89 -11.98
C GLN A 237 1.65 13.78 -10.57
N GLY A 238 2.85 13.20 -10.46
CA GLY A 238 3.61 13.13 -9.20
C GLY A 238 3.32 11.93 -8.28
N ASN A 239 3.30 12.18 -6.96
CA ASN A 239 3.31 11.17 -5.89
C ASN A 239 2.08 10.22 -5.90
N CYS A 240 0.96 10.66 -6.44
CA CYS A 240 -0.28 9.87 -6.52
C CYS A 240 -0.11 8.53 -7.28
N GLN A 241 0.81 8.44 -8.25
CA GLN A 241 1.13 7.18 -8.92
C GLN A 241 1.74 6.14 -7.97
N ILE A 242 2.46 6.58 -6.93
CA ILE A 242 3.05 5.69 -5.91
C ILE A 242 1.93 5.03 -5.11
N HIS A 243 0.92 5.80 -4.70
CA HIS A 243 -0.24 5.27 -3.99
C HIS A 243 -1.09 4.36 -4.88
N ARG A 244 -1.29 4.74 -6.15
CA ARG A 244 -1.96 3.87 -7.13
C ARG A 244 -1.23 2.54 -7.30
N ALA A 245 0.10 2.56 -7.43
CA ALA A 245 0.91 1.35 -7.53
C ALA A 245 0.70 0.45 -6.29
N ARG A 246 0.71 1.03 -5.10
CA ARG A 246 0.48 0.29 -3.85
C ARG A 246 -0.93 -0.30 -3.77
N ILE A 247 -1.95 0.42 -4.21
CA ILE A 247 -3.34 -0.06 -4.25
C ILE A 247 -3.47 -1.22 -5.25
N LEU A 248 -2.90 -1.09 -6.45
CA LEU A 248 -2.86 -2.14 -7.46
C LEU A 248 -2.09 -3.38 -6.98
N GLN A 249 -1.01 -3.18 -6.21
CA GLN A 249 -0.30 -4.28 -5.57
C GLN A 249 -1.22 -5.05 -4.61
N PHE A 250 -1.95 -4.35 -3.73
CA PHE A 250 -2.93 -4.96 -2.83
C PHE A 250 -3.98 -5.73 -3.62
N GLN A 251 -4.55 -5.14 -4.68
CA GLN A 251 -5.55 -5.77 -5.55
C GLN A 251 -5.03 -6.97 -6.37
N GLY A 252 -3.72 -7.23 -6.35
CA GLY A 252 -3.10 -8.30 -7.12
C GLY A 252 -2.84 -7.97 -8.59
N ALA A 253 -3.10 -6.74 -9.03
CA ALA A 253 -2.80 -6.24 -10.37
C ALA A 253 -1.31 -5.85 -10.49
N TRP A 254 -0.40 -6.79 -10.20
CA TRP A 254 1.04 -6.53 -10.08
C TRP A 254 1.72 -6.00 -11.35
N PRO A 255 1.32 -6.39 -12.58
CA PRO A 255 1.83 -5.75 -13.79
C PRO A 255 1.49 -4.25 -13.83
N ASP A 256 0.21 -3.90 -13.62
CA ASP A 256 -0.24 -2.50 -13.63
C ASP A 256 0.37 -1.71 -12.47
N ALA A 257 0.56 -2.35 -11.30
CA ALA A 257 1.26 -1.76 -10.16
C ALA A 257 2.71 -1.42 -10.51
N PHE A 258 3.38 -2.29 -11.26
CA PHE A 258 4.76 -2.08 -11.70
C PHE A 258 4.85 -0.91 -12.68
N ASP A 259 3.95 -0.87 -13.66
CA ASP A 259 3.89 0.23 -14.63
C ASP A 259 3.60 1.57 -13.95
N ALA A 260 2.67 1.61 -13.00
CA ALA A 260 2.37 2.81 -12.20
C ALA A 260 3.59 3.28 -11.38
N ALA A 261 4.30 2.37 -10.70
CA ALA A 261 5.49 2.73 -9.93
C ALA A 261 6.66 3.17 -10.83
N GLN A 262 6.80 2.57 -12.01
CA GLN A 262 7.81 2.94 -13.00
C GLN A 262 7.53 4.32 -13.59
N ASP A 263 6.25 4.63 -13.86
CA ASP A 263 5.79 5.94 -14.31
C ASP A 263 6.01 7.01 -13.24
N ALA A 264 5.73 6.69 -11.97
CA ALA A 264 6.06 7.56 -10.84
C ALA A 264 7.56 7.89 -10.83
N TYR A 265 8.41 6.87 -10.89
CA TYR A 265 9.87 7.06 -10.89
C TYR A 265 10.32 7.97 -12.04
N ARG A 266 9.89 7.68 -13.29
CA ARG A 266 10.27 8.45 -14.48
C ARG A 266 9.89 9.93 -14.38
N ARG A 267 8.72 10.24 -13.81
CA ARG A 267 8.22 11.62 -13.68
C ARG A 267 8.87 12.37 -12.52
N LEU A 268 9.21 11.66 -11.44
CA LEU A 268 9.79 12.28 -10.24
C LEU A 268 11.31 12.46 -10.36
N CYS A 269 11.98 11.73 -11.27
CA CYS A 269 13.43 11.80 -11.43
C CYS A 269 13.91 12.94 -12.36
N GLU A 270 13.05 13.42 -13.27
CA GLU A 270 13.38 14.44 -14.28
C GLU A 270 12.25 15.48 -14.41
N PRO A 271 12.55 16.77 -14.69
CA PRO A 271 13.87 17.38 -14.84
C PRO A 271 14.52 17.79 -13.50
N THR A 272 13.72 18.02 -12.46
CA THR A 272 14.18 18.32 -11.09
C THR A 272 13.78 17.16 -10.20
N THR A 273 14.74 16.53 -9.52
CA THR A 273 14.41 15.37 -8.68
C THR A 273 13.53 15.75 -7.50
N GLN A 274 12.38 15.09 -7.39
CA GLN A 274 11.39 15.32 -6.32
C GLN A 274 11.59 14.35 -5.14
N PRO A 275 11.15 14.72 -3.91
CA PRO A 275 11.28 13.87 -2.72
C PRO A 275 10.67 12.46 -2.86
N GLY A 276 9.65 12.30 -3.71
CA GLY A 276 8.93 11.04 -3.91
C GLY A 276 9.70 9.93 -4.63
N VAL A 277 10.88 10.19 -5.22
CA VAL A 277 11.65 9.18 -5.98
C VAL A 277 11.97 7.94 -5.13
N GLY A 278 12.39 8.15 -3.88
CA GLY A 278 12.69 7.03 -2.97
C GLY A 278 11.47 6.16 -2.69
N ALA A 279 10.27 6.75 -2.61
CA ALA A 279 9.03 6.02 -2.40
C ALA A 279 8.58 5.25 -3.66
N ALA A 280 8.78 5.80 -4.86
CA ALA A 280 8.53 5.09 -6.11
C ALA A 280 9.46 3.87 -6.26
N LEU A 281 10.77 4.06 -6.02
CA LEU A 281 11.75 2.98 -6.02
C LEU A 281 11.43 1.90 -4.98
N TYR A 282 10.99 2.30 -3.79
CA TYR A 282 10.56 1.36 -2.76
C TYR A 282 9.41 0.46 -3.27
N GLN A 283 8.39 1.02 -3.93
CA GLN A 283 7.28 0.20 -4.46
C GLN A 283 7.75 -0.76 -5.57
N LEU A 284 8.66 -0.32 -6.46
CA LEU A 284 9.29 -1.21 -7.44
C LEU A 284 10.06 -2.35 -6.77
N ALA A 285 10.79 -2.05 -5.69
CA ALA A 285 11.54 -3.05 -4.94
C ALA A 285 10.64 -4.07 -4.22
N GLU A 286 9.49 -3.64 -3.70
CA GLU A 286 8.46 -4.54 -3.15
C GLU A 286 7.95 -5.52 -4.21
N LEU A 287 7.56 -5.01 -5.38
CA LEU A 287 7.09 -5.85 -6.49
C LEU A 287 8.16 -6.83 -6.98
N HIS A 288 9.42 -6.40 -7.05
CA HIS A 288 10.54 -7.31 -7.35
C HIS A 288 10.72 -8.39 -6.28
N ARG A 289 10.62 -8.02 -4.99
CA ARG A 289 10.76 -8.96 -3.86
C ARG A 289 9.66 -10.01 -3.89
N LEU A 290 8.40 -9.58 -4.03
CA LEU A 290 7.23 -10.44 -4.10
C LEU A 290 7.29 -11.42 -5.29
N ARG A 291 7.82 -10.98 -6.44
CA ARG A 291 8.00 -11.82 -7.64
C ARG A 291 9.23 -12.73 -7.60
N GLY A 292 10.01 -12.71 -6.52
CA GLY A 292 11.23 -13.52 -6.39
C GLY A 292 12.45 -12.99 -7.13
N GLN A 293 12.41 -11.77 -7.63
CA GLN A 293 13.50 -11.13 -8.37
C GLN A 293 14.50 -10.49 -7.39
N PHE A 294 15.06 -11.29 -6.49
CA PHE A 294 15.77 -10.84 -5.28
C PHE A 294 16.97 -9.92 -5.54
N THR A 295 17.75 -10.17 -6.60
CA THR A 295 18.87 -9.28 -6.96
C THR A 295 18.37 -7.89 -7.34
N LYS A 296 17.35 -7.82 -8.22
CA LYS A 296 16.73 -6.55 -8.61
C LYS A 296 16.13 -5.85 -7.40
N ALA A 297 15.34 -6.58 -6.59
CA ALA A 297 14.74 -6.05 -5.38
C ALA A 297 15.77 -5.40 -4.45
N ARG A 298 16.87 -6.10 -4.16
CA ARG A 298 17.95 -5.57 -3.31
C ARG A 298 18.55 -4.30 -3.90
N ASP A 299 18.92 -4.35 -5.19
CA ASP A 299 19.61 -3.23 -5.83
C ASP A 299 18.69 -1.99 -5.88
N THR A 300 17.39 -2.17 -6.13
CA THR A 300 16.37 -1.12 -6.09
C THR A 300 16.11 -0.59 -4.67
N TYR A 301 16.06 -1.44 -3.62
CA TYR A 301 15.99 -0.96 -2.22
C TYR A 301 17.21 -0.11 -1.84
N LEU A 302 18.40 -0.52 -2.27
CA LEU A 302 19.63 0.24 -2.03
C LEU A 302 19.60 1.57 -2.77
N GLU A 303 19.06 1.61 -3.98
CA GLU A 303 18.83 2.87 -4.70
C GLU A 303 17.83 3.77 -3.96
N ALA A 304 16.69 3.23 -3.52
CA ALA A 304 15.70 3.97 -2.72
C ALA A 304 16.32 4.60 -1.45
N SER A 305 17.22 3.86 -0.78
CA SER A 305 17.90 4.34 0.43
C SER A 305 18.84 5.53 0.19
N ARG A 306 19.35 5.72 -1.03
CA ARG A 306 20.14 6.90 -1.40
C ARG A 306 19.30 8.18 -1.43
N TRP A 307 17.98 8.03 -1.54
CA TRP A 307 16.99 9.10 -1.50
C TRP A 307 16.37 9.29 -0.11
N VAL A 308 17.10 8.95 0.95
CA VAL A 308 16.70 9.15 2.37
C VAL A 308 15.40 8.40 2.74
N ARG A 309 14.96 7.45 1.92
CA ARG A 309 13.84 6.56 2.26
C ARG A 309 14.36 5.35 3.02
N ASP A 310 13.89 5.10 4.23
CA ASP A 310 14.19 3.85 4.93
C ASP A 310 13.59 2.67 4.14
N PRO A 311 14.40 1.70 3.65
CA PRO A 311 13.91 0.60 2.84
C PRO A 311 13.22 -0.52 3.66
N GLN A 312 12.83 -0.25 4.91
CA GLN A 312 12.14 -1.21 5.77
C GLN A 312 10.60 -1.15 5.62
N PRO A 313 9.87 -2.25 5.93
CA PRO A 313 10.39 -3.57 6.30
C PRO A 313 10.84 -4.42 5.10
N GLY A 314 10.61 -3.96 3.87
CA GLY A 314 10.86 -4.70 2.63
C GLY A 314 12.25 -5.31 2.50
N LEU A 315 13.30 -4.53 2.76
CA LEU A 315 14.67 -5.03 2.70
C LEU A 315 14.97 -6.08 3.79
N ALA A 316 14.46 -5.91 5.01
CA ALA A 316 14.62 -6.92 6.06
C ALA A 316 13.84 -8.20 5.74
N LEU A 317 12.64 -8.11 5.17
CA LEU A 317 11.90 -9.27 4.67
C LEU A 317 12.65 -9.99 3.55
N LEU A 318 13.29 -9.25 2.64
CA LEU A 318 14.15 -9.83 1.61
C LEU A 318 15.36 -10.57 2.21
N LEU A 319 16.02 -9.98 3.22
CA LEU A 319 17.11 -10.63 3.94
C LEU A 319 16.64 -11.93 4.62
N LEU A 320 15.44 -11.92 5.20
CA LEU A 320 14.84 -13.10 5.81
C LEU A 320 14.59 -14.21 4.77
N MET A 321 14.02 -13.88 3.61
CA MET A 321 13.80 -14.83 2.50
C MET A 321 15.12 -15.45 1.97
N GLN A 322 16.24 -14.75 2.14
CA GLN A 322 17.58 -15.24 1.79
C GLN A 322 18.27 -16.03 2.94
N GLY A 323 17.57 -16.27 4.05
CA GLY A 323 18.12 -16.95 5.23
C GLY A 323 19.06 -16.09 6.09
N ARG A 324 19.13 -14.77 5.84
CA ARG A 324 19.99 -13.84 6.58
C ARG A 324 19.27 -13.25 7.80
N THR A 325 18.72 -14.12 8.64
CA THR A 325 17.82 -13.78 9.75
C THR A 325 18.41 -12.76 10.73
N THR A 326 19.67 -12.92 11.15
CA THR A 326 20.32 -11.99 12.10
C THR A 326 20.38 -10.57 11.54
N ALA A 327 20.66 -10.42 10.24
CA ALA A 327 20.71 -9.12 9.58
C ALA A 327 19.31 -8.50 9.44
N ALA A 328 18.30 -9.31 9.14
CA ALA A 328 16.90 -8.88 9.08
C ALA A 328 16.42 -8.33 10.43
N VAL A 329 16.68 -9.06 11.53
CA VAL A 329 16.31 -8.64 12.89
C VAL A 329 17.00 -7.33 13.28
N ALA A 330 18.30 -7.21 13.01
CA ALA A 330 19.05 -5.99 13.30
C ALA A 330 18.50 -4.77 12.53
N ALA A 331 18.18 -4.95 11.25
CA ALA A 331 17.64 -3.88 10.41
C ALA A 331 16.26 -3.40 10.89
N ILE A 332 15.33 -4.32 11.16
CA ILE A 332 13.97 -3.94 11.55
C ILE A 332 13.93 -3.34 12.97
N ARG A 333 14.74 -3.83 13.91
CA ARG A 333 14.83 -3.25 15.26
C ARG A 333 15.38 -1.84 15.24
N ARG A 334 16.39 -1.57 14.41
CA ARG A 334 16.94 -0.22 14.23
C ARG A 334 15.88 0.73 13.67
N SER A 335 15.20 0.32 12.60
CA SER A 335 14.12 1.11 11.97
C SER A 335 12.99 1.40 12.96
N LEU A 336 12.53 0.40 13.72
CA LEU A 336 11.57 0.62 14.81
C LEU A 336 12.11 1.57 15.88
N ALA A 337 13.37 1.50 16.29
CA ALA A 337 13.91 2.41 17.31
C ALA A 337 14.00 3.87 16.83
N GLU A 338 14.27 4.08 15.54
CA GLU A 338 14.46 5.40 14.93
C GLU A 338 13.14 6.05 14.46
N THR A 339 12.09 5.27 14.25
CA THR A 339 10.81 5.77 13.72
C THR A 339 9.92 6.35 14.82
N SER A 340 9.75 7.68 14.79
CA SER A 340 8.87 8.43 15.68
C SER A 340 7.45 8.59 15.12
N SER A 341 7.29 8.63 13.79
CA SER A 341 5.99 8.85 13.15
C SER A 341 5.02 7.69 13.42
N PRO A 342 3.82 7.94 13.96
CA PRO A 342 2.82 6.90 14.23
C PRO A 342 2.43 6.08 12.99
N SER A 343 2.23 6.73 11.85
CA SER A 343 1.80 6.07 10.61
C SER A 343 2.94 5.22 10.02
N GLU A 344 4.16 5.76 9.96
CA GLU A 344 5.32 5.01 9.47
C GLU A 344 5.64 3.83 10.37
N ARG A 345 5.57 4.02 11.69
CA ARG A 345 5.78 2.95 12.66
C ARG A 345 4.78 1.82 12.47
N SER A 346 3.51 2.13 12.22
CA SER A 346 2.47 1.14 11.95
C SER A 346 2.80 0.25 10.74
N ARG A 347 3.43 0.81 9.68
CA ARG A 347 3.85 0.07 8.47
C ARG A 347 4.99 -0.92 8.71
N LEU A 348 5.75 -0.76 9.79
CA LEU A 348 6.87 -1.63 10.12
C LEU A 348 6.45 -2.86 10.94
N LEU A 349 5.36 -2.74 11.71
CA LEU A 349 5.06 -3.69 12.79
C LEU A 349 4.71 -5.10 12.31
N GLY A 350 3.89 -5.27 11.27
CA GLY A 350 3.58 -6.62 10.77
C GLY A 350 4.81 -7.34 10.21
N GLY A 351 5.66 -6.62 9.47
CA GLY A 351 6.96 -7.14 9.02
C GLY A 351 7.89 -7.48 10.17
N ALA A 352 7.89 -6.67 11.24
CA ALA A 352 8.67 -6.94 12.44
C ALA A 352 8.22 -8.21 13.17
N VAL A 353 6.91 -8.43 13.30
CA VAL A 353 6.36 -9.68 13.87
C VAL A 353 6.88 -10.88 13.09
N GLU A 354 6.77 -10.86 11.76
CA GLU A 354 7.23 -11.96 10.89
C GLU A 354 8.74 -12.25 11.06
N ILE A 355 9.56 -11.20 11.05
CA ILE A 355 11.02 -11.31 11.20
C ILE A 355 11.39 -11.87 12.59
N MET A 356 10.76 -11.37 13.65
CA MET A 356 11.03 -11.78 15.02
C MET A 356 10.62 -13.24 15.25
N LEU A 357 9.44 -13.66 14.77
CA LEU A 357 8.99 -15.05 14.81
C LEU A 357 9.95 -15.99 14.09
N ALA A 358 10.44 -15.62 12.90
CA ALA A 358 11.40 -16.43 12.16
C ALA A 358 12.77 -16.56 12.86
N SER A 359 13.10 -15.61 13.75
CA SER A 359 14.29 -15.68 14.61
C SER A 359 14.05 -16.34 15.97
N SER A 360 12.84 -16.86 16.21
CA SER A 360 12.39 -17.39 17.52
C SER A 360 12.39 -16.37 18.66
N ASP A 361 12.39 -15.07 18.34
CA ASP A 361 12.22 -13.99 19.32
C ASP A 361 10.72 -13.76 19.58
N LEU A 362 10.12 -14.63 20.38
CA LEU A 362 8.71 -14.54 20.75
C LEU A 362 8.39 -13.26 21.54
N SER A 363 9.32 -12.80 22.40
CA SER A 363 9.15 -11.56 23.17
C SER A 363 9.03 -10.33 22.29
N GLY A 364 9.93 -10.18 21.31
CA GLY A 364 9.88 -9.09 20.36
C GLY A 364 8.63 -9.15 19.49
N ALA A 365 8.30 -10.33 18.98
CA ALA A 365 7.11 -10.54 18.16
C ALA A 365 5.83 -10.15 18.91
N ARG A 366 5.70 -10.54 20.18
CA ARG A 366 4.56 -10.16 21.02
C ARG A 366 4.48 -8.66 21.25
N ALA A 367 5.60 -8.00 21.58
CA ALA A 367 5.63 -6.56 21.77
C ALA A 367 5.21 -5.79 20.50
N ALA A 368 5.70 -6.21 19.33
CA ALA A 368 5.32 -5.60 18.05
C ALA A 368 3.83 -5.84 17.72
N ALA A 369 3.30 -7.04 17.98
CA ALA A 369 1.89 -7.37 17.75
C ALA A 369 0.94 -6.61 18.71
N GLU A 370 1.33 -6.44 19.98
CA GLU A 370 0.58 -5.63 20.95
C GLU A 370 0.55 -4.16 20.56
N GLU A 371 1.69 -3.62 20.11
CA GLU A 371 1.74 -2.24 19.61
C GLU A 371 0.86 -2.05 18.36
N LEU A 372 0.90 -3.00 17.42
CA LEU A 372 0.06 -2.97 16.21
C LEU A 372 -1.43 -2.99 16.58
N ARG A 373 -1.83 -3.83 17.53
CA ARG A 373 -3.22 -3.90 18.03
C ARG A 373 -3.66 -2.58 18.66
N ALA A 374 -2.81 -1.97 19.50
CA ALA A 374 -3.13 -0.70 20.14
C ALA A 374 -3.37 0.41 19.11
N ARG A 375 -2.57 0.43 18.04
CA ARG A 375 -2.70 1.39 16.93
C ARG A 375 -3.92 1.14 16.06
N ALA A 376 -4.20 -0.13 15.74
CA ALA A 376 -5.41 -0.52 15.01
C ALA A 376 -6.67 -0.03 15.73
N GLY A 377 -6.74 -0.25 17.06
CA GLY A 377 -7.87 0.21 17.88
C GLY A 377 -7.99 1.73 17.99
N ALA A 378 -6.88 2.46 18.00
CA ALA A 378 -6.89 3.92 18.02
C ALA A 378 -7.40 4.54 16.70
N LEU A 379 -7.06 3.92 15.56
CA LEU A 379 -7.40 4.43 14.23
C LEU A 379 -8.74 3.93 13.70
N GLY A 380 -9.24 2.79 14.20
CA GLY A 380 -10.43 2.12 13.67
C GLY A 380 -10.25 1.60 12.23
N SER A 381 -9.02 1.27 11.85
CA SER A 381 -8.67 0.85 10.48
C SER A 381 -8.87 -0.66 10.28
N GLN A 382 -9.73 -1.03 9.34
CA GLN A 382 -9.94 -2.43 8.92
C GLN A 382 -8.66 -3.08 8.39
N TRP A 383 -7.81 -2.32 7.71
CA TRP A 383 -6.51 -2.82 7.25
C TRP A 383 -5.64 -3.21 8.46
N LEU A 384 -5.43 -2.30 9.42
CA LEU A 384 -4.60 -2.61 10.58
C LEU A 384 -5.21 -3.72 11.45
N GLU A 385 -6.54 -3.84 11.50
CA GLU A 385 -7.23 -4.95 12.16
C GLU A 385 -6.93 -6.29 11.48
N ALA A 386 -6.95 -6.34 10.14
CA ALA A 386 -6.59 -7.54 9.37
C ALA A 386 -5.13 -7.95 9.63
N GLU A 387 -4.21 -6.98 9.62
CA GLU A 387 -2.79 -7.20 9.88
C GLU A 387 -2.52 -7.63 11.33
N THR A 388 -3.27 -7.06 12.28
CA THR A 388 -3.24 -7.46 13.70
C THR A 388 -3.69 -8.90 13.86
N ALA A 389 -4.83 -9.28 13.27
CA ALA A 389 -5.38 -10.63 13.38
C ALA A 389 -4.44 -11.66 12.74
N GLN A 390 -3.79 -11.31 11.62
CA GLN A 390 -2.80 -12.18 10.98
C GLN A 390 -1.54 -12.35 11.85
N SER A 391 -1.04 -11.26 12.41
CA SER A 391 0.12 -11.26 13.32
C SER A 391 -0.16 -12.06 14.59
N GLU A 392 -1.36 -11.90 15.17
CA GLU A 392 -1.84 -12.67 16.32
C GLU A 392 -1.90 -14.17 16.00
N GLY A 393 -2.49 -14.54 14.86
CA GLY A 393 -2.55 -15.94 14.45
C GLY A 393 -1.16 -16.55 14.24
N ALA A 394 -0.22 -15.80 13.68
CA ALA A 394 1.17 -16.26 13.50
C ALA A 394 1.90 -16.45 14.84
N LEU A 395 1.70 -15.54 15.80
CA LEU A 395 2.25 -15.62 17.14
C LEU A 395 1.69 -16.84 17.91
N LEU A 396 0.36 -16.99 17.94
CA LEU A 396 -0.31 -18.12 18.60
C LEU A 396 0.11 -19.47 18.00
N LEU A 397 0.33 -19.53 16.68
CA LEU A 397 0.85 -20.72 16.03
C LEU A 397 2.27 -21.06 16.53
N ALA A 398 3.13 -20.06 16.69
CA ALA A 398 4.49 -20.25 17.23
C ALA A 398 4.48 -20.66 18.71
N GLU A 399 3.49 -20.20 19.47
CA GLU A 399 3.24 -20.57 20.87
C GLU A 399 2.52 -21.92 21.02
N GLN A 400 2.19 -22.57 19.90
CA GLN A 400 1.50 -23.87 19.83
C GLN A 400 0.04 -23.85 20.31
N GLU A 401 -0.58 -22.67 20.34
CA GLU A 401 -2.00 -22.48 20.63
C GLU A 401 -2.84 -22.60 19.35
N TYR A 402 -2.82 -23.78 18.72
CA TYR A 402 -3.28 -23.97 17.34
C TYR A 402 -4.75 -23.64 17.08
N ALA A 403 -5.64 -23.90 18.04
CA ALA A 403 -7.07 -23.57 17.91
C ALA A 403 -7.31 -22.06 17.93
N ALA A 404 -6.62 -21.33 18.83
CA ALA A 404 -6.68 -19.88 18.90
C ALA A 404 -6.03 -19.25 17.66
N ALA A 405 -4.89 -19.80 17.21
CA ALA A 405 -4.22 -19.40 15.98
C ALA A 405 -5.14 -19.50 14.75
N LEU A 406 -5.88 -20.61 14.62
CA LEU A 406 -6.86 -20.78 13.54
C LEU A 406 -7.98 -19.75 13.63
N ALA A 407 -8.53 -19.50 14.82
CA ALA A 407 -9.59 -18.51 15.00
C ALA A 407 -9.13 -17.09 14.62
N ALA A 408 -7.90 -16.70 15.00
CA ALA A 408 -7.31 -15.42 14.61
C ALA A 408 -7.07 -15.34 13.09
N ALA A 409 -6.53 -16.41 12.49
CA ALA A 409 -6.31 -16.48 11.05
C ALA A 409 -7.61 -16.41 10.23
N CYS A 410 -8.70 -17.02 10.69
CA CYS A 410 -10.01 -16.91 10.04
C CYS A 410 -10.54 -15.46 10.05
N ARG A 411 -10.36 -14.73 11.16
CA ARG A 411 -10.72 -13.30 11.23
C ARG A 411 -9.89 -12.47 10.25
N ALA A 412 -8.58 -12.71 10.22
CA ALA A 412 -7.68 -12.05 9.29
C ALA A 412 -8.06 -12.32 7.83
N TRP A 413 -8.37 -13.58 7.49
CA TRP A 413 -8.77 -13.95 6.13
C TRP A 413 -10.06 -13.26 5.70
N ALA A 414 -11.07 -13.21 6.58
CA ALA A 414 -12.31 -12.50 6.30
C ALA A 414 -12.07 -11.00 6.07
N ALA A 415 -11.21 -10.36 6.87
CA ALA A 415 -10.88 -8.95 6.72
C ALA A 415 -10.09 -8.67 5.43
N TRP A 416 -9.08 -9.49 5.10
CA TRP A 416 -8.33 -9.33 3.84
C TRP A 416 -9.17 -9.56 2.59
N GLN A 417 -10.15 -10.46 2.66
CA GLN A 417 -11.10 -10.68 1.58
C GLN A 417 -12.03 -9.47 1.38
N GLN A 418 -12.44 -8.78 2.45
CA GLN A 418 -13.24 -7.56 2.35
C GLN A 418 -12.45 -6.37 1.78
N LEU A 419 -11.13 -6.38 1.92
CA LEU A 419 -10.22 -5.35 1.42
C LEU A 419 -9.72 -5.64 -0.01
N ASP A 420 -10.22 -6.70 -0.65
CA ASP A 420 -9.76 -7.17 -1.97
C ASP A 420 -8.24 -7.33 -2.04
N ALA A 421 -7.65 -7.96 -1.01
CA ALA A 421 -6.21 -8.17 -0.85
C ALA A 421 -5.83 -9.67 -1.06
N PRO A 422 -5.77 -10.16 -2.32
CA PRO A 422 -5.54 -11.58 -2.62
C PRO A 422 -4.20 -12.13 -2.13
N TYR A 423 -3.13 -11.33 -2.11
CA TYR A 423 -1.82 -11.80 -1.64
C TYR A 423 -1.83 -12.05 -0.13
N GLU A 424 -2.34 -11.11 0.64
CA GLU A 424 -2.49 -11.17 2.10
C GLU A 424 -3.46 -12.28 2.50
N SER A 425 -4.55 -12.42 1.74
CA SER A 425 -5.50 -13.53 1.87
C SER A 425 -4.81 -14.87 1.68
N ALA A 426 -4.01 -15.04 0.62
CA ALA A 426 -3.26 -16.28 0.37
C ALA A 426 -2.25 -16.59 1.49
N ARG A 427 -1.52 -15.59 1.98
CA ARG A 427 -0.62 -15.75 3.16
C ARG A 427 -1.37 -16.21 4.39
N THR A 428 -2.57 -15.68 4.61
CA THR A 428 -3.42 -16.07 5.75
C THR A 428 -3.93 -17.50 5.61
N ARG A 429 -4.26 -17.94 4.39
CA ARG A 429 -4.62 -19.35 4.14
C ARG A 429 -3.46 -20.30 4.42
N VAL A 430 -2.20 -19.92 4.14
CA VAL A 430 -1.03 -20.72 4.59
C VAL A 430 -0.99 -20.85 6.11
N LEU A 431 -1.26 -19.77 6.84
CA LEU A 431 -1.33 -19.79 8.31
C LEU A 431 -2.44 -20.72 8.80
N MET A 432 -3.64 -20.64 8.21
CA MET A 432 -4.76 -21.55 8.50
C MET A 432 -4.39 -23.00 8.21
N GLY A 433 -3.77 -23.30 7.06
CA GLY A 433 -3.35 -24.64 6.69
C GLY A 433 -2.34 -25.23 7.67
N ARG A 434 -1.40 -24.41 8.17
CA ARG A 434 -0.47 -24.82 9.23
C ARG A 434 -1.18 -25.12 10.54
N ALA A 435 -2.16 -24.31 10.94
CA ALA A 435 -2.95 -24.52 12.15
C ALA A 435 -3.81 -25.80 12.05
N TYR A 436 -4.53 -26.00 10.94
CA TYR A 436 -5.29 -27.23 10.67
C TYR A 436 -4.40 -28.47 10.75
N ARG A 437 -3.22 -28.42 10.13
CA ARG A 437 -2.26 -29.52 10.17
C ARG A 437 -1.80 -29.83 11.59
N ALA A 438 -1.52 -28.80 12.39
CA ALA A 438 -1.11 -28.97 13.80
C ALA A 438 -2.25 -29.54 14.68
N LEU A 439 -3.51 -29.28 14.32
CA LEU A 439 -4.69 -29.88 14.95
C LEU A 439 -5.00 -31.31 14.44
N GLY A 440 -4.23 -31.83 13.49
CA GLY A 440 -4.43 -33.15 12.89
C GLY A 440 -5.41 -33.19 11.72
N ASP A 441 -6.03 -32.06 11.35
CA ASP A 441 -6.91 -31.97 10.19
C ASP A 441 -6.10 -31.79 8.90
N SER A 442 -5.60 -32.91 8.39
CA SER A 442 -4.79 -32.95 7.18
C SER A 442 -5.59 -32.73 5.89
N HIS A 443 -6.92 -32.78 5.92
CA HIS A 443 -7.73 -32.54 4.72
C HIS A 443 -7.94 -31.05 4.52
N SER A 444 -8.44 -30.37 5.56
CA SER A 444 -8.62 -28.91 5.55
C SER A 444 -7.29 -28.19 5.33
N ALA A 445 -6.20 -28.69 5.92
CA ALA A 445 -4.86 -28.13 5.67
C ALA A 445 -4.49 -28.11 4.18
N GLU A 446 -4.70 -29.21 3.45
CA GLU A 446 -4.35 -29.29 2.03
C GLU A 446 -5.26 -28.42 1.17
N LEU A 447 -6.55 -28.29 1.51
CA LEU A 447 -7.45 -27.36 0.84
C LEU A 447 -6.96 -25.91 0.95
N GLU A 448 -6.51 -25.50 2.14
CA GLU A 448 -5.96 -24.15 2.33
C GLU A 448 -4.64 -23.94 1.60
N PHE A 449 -3.74 -24.94 1.59
CA PHE A 449 -2.49 -24.86 0.83
C PHE A 449 -2.72 -24.83 -0.68
N ASP A 450 -3.63 -25.65 -1.22
CA ASP A 450 -3.94 -25.65 -2.65
C ASP A 450 -4.51 -24.29 -3.08
N ALA A 451 -5.41 -23.70 -2.29
CA ALA A 451 -5.96 -22.40 -2.58
C ALA A 451 -4.93 -21.26 -2.47
N ALA A 452 -4.07 -21.29 -1.45
CA ALA A 452 -2.97 -20.33 -1.31
C ALA A 452 -2.00 -20.44 -2.50
N ARG A 453 -1.61 -21.65 -2.89
CA ARG A 453 -0.72 -21.91 -4.05
C ARG A 453 -1.35 -21.38 -5.33
N TRP A 454 -2.64 -21.65 -5.56
CA TRP A 454 -3.36 -21.13 -6.72
C TRP A 454 -3.25 -19.59 -6.78
N ALA A 455 -3.56 -18.89 -5.69
CA ALA A 455 -3.49 -17.44 -5.64
C ALA A 455 -2.06 -16.91 -5.87
N PHE A 456 -1.05 -17.48 -5.22
CA PHE A 456 0.34 -17.09 -5.41
C PHE A 456 0.82 -17.27 -6.86
N LEU A 457 0.45 -18.37 -7.52
CA LEU A 457 0.79 -18.59 -8.92
C LEU A 457 0.13 -17.58 -9.86
N HIS A 458 -1.14 -17.22 -9.62
CA HIS A 458 -1.86 -16.23 -10.42
C HIS A 458 -1.28 -14.82 -10.29
N LEU A 459 -0.82 -14.47 -9.08
CA LEU A 459 -0.15 -13.19 -8.81
C LEU A 459 1.28 -13.16 -9.36
N GLY A 460 1.93 -14.32 -9.51
CA GLY A 460 3.36 -14.42 -9.80
C GLY A 460 4.24 -14.32 -8.55
N ALA A 461 3.69 -14.63 -7.38
CA ALA A 461 4.40 -14.73 -6.09
C ALA A 461 5.22 -16.04 -6.02
N VAL A 462 6.22 -16.16 -6.90
CA VAL A 462 6.99 -17.40 -7.09
C VAL A 462 7.60 -17.94 -5.78
N PRO A 463 8.22 -17.12 -4.90
CA PRO A 463 8.79 -17.62 -3.66
C PRO A 463 7.74 -18.25 -2.73
N ASP A 464 6.60 -17.59 -2.55
CA ASP A 464 5.52 -18.05 -1.68
C ASP A 464 4.86 -19.32 -2.21
N ALA A 465 4.65 -19.42 -3.54
CA ALA A 465 4.17 -20.63 -4.17
C ALA A 465 5.11 -21.83 -3.91
N ALA A 466 6.43 -21.62 -4.01
CA ALA A 466 7.43 -22.65 -3.73
C ALA A 466 7.45 -23.08 -2.24
N ILE A 467 7.23 -22.14 -1.31
CA ILE A 467 7.09 -22.45 0.12
C ILE A 467 5.89 -23.37 0.36
N VAL A 468 4.73 -23.05 -0.21
CA VAL A 468 3.52 -23.86 -0.07
C VAL A 468 3.67 -25.23 -0.71
N GLU A 469 4.31 -25.31 -1.87
CA GLU A 469 4.63 -26.57 -2.52
C GLU A 469 5.55 -27.44 -1.65
N ALA A 470 6.59 -26.87 -1.03
CA ALA A 470 7.44 -27.60 -0.09
C ALA A 470 6.67 -28.10 1.14
N LEU A 471 5.71 -27.32 1.66
CA LEU A 471 4.83 -27.73 2.76
C LEU A 471 3.91 -28.90 2.38
N SER A 472 3.45 -28.95 1.12
CA SER A 472 2.56 -29.99 0.60
C SER A 472 3.33 -31.27 0.25
N ASN A 473 4.49 -31.13 -0.41
CA ASN A 473 5.36 -32.25 -0.79
C ASN A 473 5.93 -33.00 0.43
N ARG A 474 6.26 -32.28 1.51
CA ARG A 474 6.63 -32.90 2.79
C ARG A 474 5.52 -33.82 3.31
N GLN A 475 4.26 -33.41 3.16
CA GLN A 475 3.12 -34.22 3.59
C GLN A 475 2.90 -35.43 2.69
N GLN A 476 3.04 -35.27 1.37
CA GLN A 476 3.00 -36.40 0.44
C GLN A 476 4.10 -37.41 0.75
N ALA A 477 5.32 -36.96 1.08
CA ALA A 477 6.41 -37.83 1.50
C ALA A 477 6.10 -38.55 2.83
N ILE A 478 5.51 -37.86 3.81
CA ILE A 478 5.06 -38.48 5.08
C ILE A 478 3.93 -39.48 4.84
N ARG A 479 2.96 -39.17 3.97
CA ARG A 479 1.88 -40.09 3.59
C ARG A 479 2.39 -41.30 2.81
N ALA A 480 3.38 -41.11 1.93
CA ALA A 480 4.01 -42.18 1.17
C ALA A 480 4.88 -43.09 2.05
N ASN A 481 5.44 -42.57 3.15
CA ASN A 481 6.25 -43.34 4.09
C ASN A 481 5.93 -42.97 5.56
N PRO A 482 4.79 -43.44 6.10
CA PRO A 482 4.29 -43.02 7.42
C PRO A 482 5.11 -43.55 8.61
N LEU A 483 6.10 -44.41 8.35
CA LEU A 483 6.95 -45.03 9.36
C LEU A 483 8.30 -44.31 9.47
N THR A 484 8.75 -44.09 10.71
CA THR A 484 10.12 -43.65 10.98
C THR A 484 11.13 -44.75 10.61
N ALA A 485 12.40 -44.40 10.41
CA ALA A 485 13.46 -45.39 10.13
C ALA A 485 13.49 -46.53 11.16
N ARG A 486 13.25 -46.22 12.43
CA ARG A 486 13.18 -47.21 13.52
C ARG A 486 11.93 -48.07 13.45
N GLU A 487 10.78 -47.49 13.15
CA GLU A 487 9.53 -48.23 12.94
C GLU A 487 9.60 -49.13 11.71
N THR A 488 10.26 -48.68 10.63
CA THR A 488 10.53 -49.49 9.44
C THR A 488 11.43 -50.68 9.77
N GLN A 489 12.50 -50.48 10.56
CA GLN A 489 13.32 -51.60 11.06
C GLN A 489 12.49 -52.60 11.89
N VAL A 490 11.67 -52.12 12.82
CA VAL A 490 10.80 -52.98 13.61
C VAL A 490 9.79 -53.71 12.72
N LEU A 491 9.16 -53.05 11.75
CA LEU A 491 8.24 -53.67 10.79
C LEU A 491 8.94 -54.78 9.97
N LEU A 492 10.16 -54.55 9.49
CA LEU A 492 10.96 -55.55 8.77
C LEU A 492 11.25 -56.79 9.63
N LEU A 493 11.59 -56.60 10.90
CA LEU A 493 11.85 -57.71 11.81
C LEU A 493 10.56 -58.45 12.21
N VAL A 494 9.45 -57.71 12.36
CA VAL A 494 8.12 -58.30 12.55
C VAL A 494 7.74 -59.17 11.35
N ALA A 495 7.96 -58.66 10.13
CA ALA A 495 7.57 -59.34 8.89
C ALA A 495 8.53 -60.48 8.49
N SER A 496 9.74 -60.53 9.05
CA SER A 496 10.63 -61.70 8.98
C SER A 496 10.33 -62.76 10.06
N GLY A 497 9.27 -62.57 10.85
CA GLY A 497 8.76 -63.58 11.78
C GLY A 497 9.38 -63.57 13.18
N LYS A 498 10.27 -62.61 13.49
CA LYS A 498 10.87 -62.50 14.84
C LYS A 498 9.81 -62.10 15.86
N SER A 499 9.92 -62.57 17.10
CA SER A 499 9.10 -62.16 18.25
C SER A 499 9.55 -60.82 18.83
N ASN A 500 8.72 -60.17 19.66
CA ASN A 500 9.11 -58.89 20.29
C ASN A 500 10.39 -59.02 21.15
N ARG A 501 10.60 -60.18 21.76
CA ARG A 501 11.81 -60.50 22.54
C ARG A 501 13.06 -60.61 21.66
N GLU A 502 12.96 -61.24 20.50
CA GLU A 502 14.07 -61.35 19.54
C GLU A 502 14.40 -59.99 18.91
N ILE A 503 13.39 -59.21 18.55
CA ILE A 503 13.55 -57.84 18.04
C ILE A 503 14.21 -56.95 19.11
N ALA A 504 13.79 -57.09 20.38
CA ALA A 504 14.37 -56.36 21.49
C ALA A 504 15.87 -56.67 21.67
N ALA A 505 16.24 -57.95 21.58
CA ALA A 505 17.64 -58.38 21.65
C ALA A 505 18.48 -57.83 20.48
N GLU A 506 17.95 -57.86 19.26
CA GLU A 506 18.67 -57.41 18.06
C GLU A 506 18.81 -55.89 17.95
N LEU A 507 17.78 -55.16 18.38
CA LEU A 507 17.77 -53.70 18.32
C LEU A 507 18.30 -53.04 19.61
N PHE A 508 18.75 -53.84 20.59
CA PHE A 508 19.17 -53.38 21.93
C PHE A 508 18.11 -52.53 22.64
N LEU A 509 16.86 -52.99 22.64
CA LEU A 509 15.70 -52.34 23.25
C LEU A 509 15.05 -53.24 24.33
N SER A 510 14.14 -52.69 25.12
CA SER A 510 13.26 -53.50 25.96
C SER A 510 12.11 -54.11 25.13
N GLU A 511 11.63 -55.29 25.51
CA GLU A 511 10.46 -55.92 24.87
C GLU A 511 9.22 -55.01 24.91
N LYS A 512 9.06 -54.24 25.99
CA LYS A 512 8.01 -53.22 26.15
C LYS A 512 8.13 -52.10 25.11
N THR A 513 9.34 -51.64 24.82
CA THR A 513 9.60 -50.63 23.78
C THR A 513 9.26 -51.14 22.39
N VAL A 514 9.59 -52.40 22.10
CA VAL A 514 9.23 -53.04 20.82
C VAL A 514 7.72 -53.22 20.69
N ALA A 515 7.03 -53.64 21.77
CA ALA A 515 5.57 -53.75 21.77
C ALA A 515 4.91 -52.39 21.51
N HIS A 516 5.46 -51.31 22.06
CA HIS A 516 4.99 -49.95 21.79
C HIS A 516 5.22 -49.54 20.33
N HIS A 517 6.41 -49.80 19.77
CA HIS A 517 6.66 -49.56 18.35
C HIS A 517 5.72 -50.37 17.44
N ALA A 518 5.50 -51.66 17.73
CA ALA A 518 4.58 -52.50 16.96
C ALA A 518 3.14 -51.97 17.00
N SER A 519 2.67 -51.55 18.18
CA SER A 519 1.35 -50.92 18.33
C SER A 519 1.26 -49.63 17.50
N ASN A 520 2.27 -48.77 17.56
CA ASN A 520 2.28 -47.51 16.81
C ASN A 520 2.33 -47.76 15.29
N ILE A 521 3.09 -48.76 14.83
CA ILE A 521 3.14 -49.17 13.43
C ILE A 521 1.76 -49.64 12.96
N PHE A 522 1.10 -50.48 13.75
CA PHE A 522 -0.22 -51.02 13.40
C PHE A 522 -1.27 -49.91 13.29
N THR A 523 -1.28 -48.97 14.24
CA THR A 523 -2.14 -47.79 14.17
C THR A 523 -1.82 -46.92 12.95
N LYS A 524 -0.54 -46.67 12.66
CA LYS A 524 -0.11 -45.81 11.54
C LYS A 524 -0.43 -46.38 10.16
N LEU A 525 -0.44 -47.70 10.04
CA LEU A 525 -0.68 -48.41 8.78
C LEU A 525 -2.11 -48.96 8.67
N ASP A 526 -2.98 -48.68 9.64
CA ASP A 526 -4.32 -49.25 9.76
C ASP A 526 -4.35 -50.78 9.67
N LEU A 527 -3.48 -51.41 10.46
CA LEU A 527 -3.31 -52.86 10.49
C LEU A 527 -3.84 -53.43 11.81
N THR A 528 -4.57 -54.52 11.73
CA THR A 528 -5.23 -55.12 12.89
C THR A 528 -4.44 -56.28 13.51
N SER A 529 -3.35 -56.71 12.87
CA SER A 529 -2.58 -57.86 13.35
C SER A 529 -1.14 -57.89 12.83
N ARG A 530 -0.31 -58.68 13.51
CA ARG A 530 1.07 -59.00 13.08
C ARG A 530 1.10 -59.67 11.69
N ALA A 531 0.10 -60.48 11.39
CA ALA A 531 -0.07 -61.09 10.07
C ALA A 531 -0.36 -60.03 8.99
N ALA A 532 -1.22 -59.04 9.29
CA ALA A 532 -1.49 -57.92 8.40
C ALA A 532 -0.23 -57.06 8.16
N ALA A 533 0.60 -56.85 9.19
CA ALA A 533 1.89 -56.17 9.04
C ALA A 533 2.91 -56.93 8.17
N THR A 534 2.93 -58.25 8.29
CA THR A 534 3.75 -59.10 7.42
C THR A 534 3.27 -59.01 5.96
N ALA A 535 1.96 -59.12 5.74
CA ALA A 535 1.36 -58.98 4.41
C ALA A 535 1.61 -57.58 3.80
N TYR A 536 1.53 -56.53 4.61
CA TYR A 536 1.84 -55.16 4.20
C TYR A 536 3.29 -55.05 3.70
N ALA A 537 4.26 -55.58 4.45
CA ALA A 537 5.68 -55.53 4.07
C ALA A 537 5.96 -56.26 2.75
N TYR A 538 5.33 -57.41 2.51
CA TYR A 538 5.43 -58.11 1.22
C TYR A 538 4.77 -57.34 0.07
N LYS A 539 3.55 -56.82 0.28
CA LYS A 539 2.81 -56.07 -0.75
C LYS A 539 3.56 -54.82 -1.21
N HIS A 540 4.33 -54.19 -0.32
CA HIS A 540 5.11 -52.99 -0.60
C HIS A 540 6.59 -53.28 -0.92
N GLY A 541 6.97 -54.54 -1.13
CA GLY A 541 8.33 -54.92 -1.55
C GLY A 541 9.43 -54.67 -0.51
N LEU A 542 9.06 -54.53 0.76
CA LEU A 542 10.01 -54.30 1.86
C LEU A 542 10.79 -55.59 2.23
N ILE A 543 10.23 -56.75 1.89
CA ILE A 543 10.86 -58.06 2.04
C ILE A 543 10.56 -58.87 0.76
N SER A 544 11.60 -59.45 0.15
CA SER A 544 11.45 -60.35 -0.99
C SER A 544 10.88 -61.69 -0.54
N ARG A 545 9.95 -62.27 -1.31
CA ARG A 545 9.56 -63.68 -1.15
C ARG A 545 10.81 -64.53 -1.33
N GLY A 546 11.27 -65.15 -0.25
CA GLY A 546 12.31 -66.17 -0.27
C GLY A 546 11.86 -67.41 -1.03
#